data_AF-A0A1G3PYX3-F1
#
_entry.id   AF-A0A1G3PYX3-F1
#
_cell.length_a   1.000
_cell.length_b   1.000
_cell.length_c   1.000
_cell.angle_alpha   90.00
_cell.angle_beta   90.00
_cell.angle_gamma   90.00
#
_symmetry.space_group_name_H-M   'P 1'
#
loop_
_entity.id
_entity.type
_entity.pdbx_description
1 polymer ?
#
loop_
_entity_poly.entity_id
_entity_poly.type
_entity_poly.pdbx_seq_one_letter_code
_entity_poly.pdbx_strand_id
1 'polypeptide(L)'
;MKIFFVIILFIFTSGITDICAIPKGKTRSEKTLFEGKVEFYFKPGPGQYVPEKVSVAGYFNGWEPDDEEYTLMPTKNDSFSVSIELNSGKQIYKYILDGKWVYDMEKFSKENRIKPQPHAFINDGFGGKNAVLEIKKK
;
A
#
# COMPACT_ATOMS: atom_id res chain seq x y z
N MET A 1 -79.64 14.88 -5.68
CA MET A 1 -79.64 15.72 -4.46
C MET A 1 -78.76 15.08 -3.40
N LYS A 2 -77.53 15.58 -3.23
CA LYS A 2 -76.71 15.68 -2.00
C LYS A 2 -75.25 15.88 -2.40
N ILE A 3 -74.84 17.14 -2.27
CA ILE A 3 -73.47 17.65 -2.18
C ILE A 3 -72.79 17.00 -0.98
N PHE A 4 -71.48 16.70 -1.05
CA PHE A 4 -70.53 17.02 0.04
C PHE A 4 -69.09 17.14 -0.51
N PHE A 5 -68.56 18.35 -0.35
CA PHE A 5 -67.14 18.71 -0.33
C PHE A 5 -66.40 17.93 0.78
N VAL A 6 -65.23 17.34 0.50
CA VAL A 6 -64.19 17.12 1.54
C VAL A 6 -62.78 17.22 0.93
N ILE A 7 -62.19 18.40 1.18
CA ILE A 7 -60.84 18.66 1.70
C ILE A 7 -59.65 17.88 1.11
N ILE A 8 -58.85 18.64 0.36
CA ILE A 8 -57.45 18.42 0.00
C ILE A 8 -56.60 18.21 1.27
N LEU A 9 -55.82 17.12 1.33
CA LEU A 9 -54.62 17.04 2.15
C LEU A 9 -53.44 16.70 1.23
N PHE A 10 -52.69 17.73 0.84
CA PHE A 10 -51.38 17.58 0.19
C PHE A 10 -50.43 16.96 1.19
N ILE A 11 -50.19 15.66 1.09
CA ILE A 11 -49.01 15.05 1.69
C ILE A 11 -47.85 15.38 0.75
N PHE A 12 -47.20 16.53 0.97
CA PHE A 12 -45.85 16.75 0.48
C PHE A 12 -44.96 15.74 1.19
N THR A 13 -44.73 14.57 0.59
CA THR A 13 -43.57 13.77 0.96
C THR A 13 -42.37 14.57 0.48
N SER A 14 -41.77 15.33 1.39
CA SER A 14 -40.47 15.95 1.21
C SER A 14 -39.47 14.83 0.89
N GLY A 15 -39.27 14.56 -0.40
CA GLY A 15 -38.12 13.85 -0.89
C GLY A 15 -36.91 14.72 -0.63
N ILE A 16 -36.38 14.65 0.59
CA ILE A 16 -35.06 15.15 0.92
C ILE A 16 -34.10 14.20 0.21
N THR A 17 -33.66 14.58 -0.99
CA THR A 17 -32.44 14.00 -1.56
C THR A 17 -31.27 14.57 -0.77
N ASP A 18 -31.02 14.03 0.43
CA ASP A 18 -29.73 14.18 1.09
C ASP A 18 -28.75 13.28 0.35
N ILE A 19 -28.35 13.71 -0.85
CA ILE A 19 -27.02 13.39 -1.35
C ILE A 19 -26.10 14.22 -0.45
N CYS A 20 -25.79 13.69 0.73
CA CYS A 20 -24.65 14.15 1.48
C CYS A 20 -23.48 14.10 0.50
N ALA A 21 -22.96 15.26 0.13
CA ALA A 21 -21.86 15.36 -0.81
C ALA A 21 -20.75 14.43 -0.32
N ILE A 22 -20.55 13.31 -1.02
CA ILE A 22 -19.41 12.43 -0.76
C ILE A 22 -18.20 13.33 -0.98
N PRO A 23 -17.40 13.65 0.05
CA PRO A 23 -16.23 14.47 -0.15
C PRO A 23 -15.35 13.70 -1.13
N LYS A 24 -15.14 14.27 -2.32
CA LYS A 24 -14.15 13.78 -3.29
C LYS A 24 -12.86 13.58 -2.50
N GLY A 25 -12.46 12.32 -2.34
CA GLY A 25 -11.34 11.95 -1.48
C GLY A 25 -10.14 12.83 -1.78
N LYS A 26 -9.53 13.40 -0.74
CA LYS A 26 -8.20 13.98 -0.84
C LYS A 26 -7.30 12.92 -1.44
N THR A 27 -6.95 13.05 -2.72
CA THR A 27 -5.87 12.30 -3.34
C THR A 27 -4.63 12.65 -2.53
N ARG A 28 -4.22 11.75 -1.63
CA ARG A 28 -2.99 11.90 -0.85
C ARG A 28 -1.89 12.08 -1.89
N SER A 29 -1.22 13.24 -1.92
CA SER A 29 -0.11 13.46 -2.85
C SER A 29 0.89 12.33 -2.64
N GLU A 30 1.01 11.45 -3.63
CA GLU A 30 1.95 10.35 -3.57
C GLU A 30 3.34 10.96 -3.41
N LYS A 31 4.06 10.54 -2.36
CA LYS A 31 5.33 11.17 -2.00
C LYS A 31 6.35 10.78 -3.07
N THR A 32 6.77 11.74 -3.90
CA THR A 32 7.86 11.56 -4.85
C THR A 32 9.13 11.09 -4.12
N LEU A 33 9.73 10.01 -4.63
CA LEU A 33 11.03 9.52 -4.18
C LEU A 33 12.14 10.03 -5.11
N PHE A 34 13.28 10.37 -4.53
CA PHE A 34 14.48 10.79 -5.26
C PHE A 34 15.60 9.78 -5.03
N GLU A 35 16.54 9.71 -5.96
CA GLU A 35 17.73 8.86 -5.82
C GLU A 35 18.53 9.21 -4.55
N GLY A 36 19.13 8.19 -3.95
CA GLY A 36 19.75 8.27 -2.64
C GLY A 36 19.28 7.17 -1.69
N LYS A 37 19.65 7.33 -0.41
CA LYS A 37 19.17 6.45 0.67
C LYS A 37 17.66 6.56 0.85
N VAL A 38 16.97 5.44 0.64
CA VAL A 38 15.54 5.25 0.88
C VAL A 38 15.36 4.23 2.01
N GLU A 39 14.60 4.61 3.03
CA GLU A 39 14.23 3.69 4.12
C GLU A 39 13.17 2.69 3.63
N PHE A 40 13.53 1.43 3.66
CA PHE A 40 12.59 0.32 3.63
C PHE A 40 12.16 0.00 5.04
N TYR A 41 10.86 -0.14 5.24
CA TYR A 41 10.24 -0.43 6.53
C TYR A 41 9.18 -1.50 6.35
N PHE A 42 9.08 -2.39 7.32
CA PHE A 42 8.02 -3.38 7.39
C PHE A 42 7.52 -3.53 8.82
N LYS A 43 6.20 -3.57 8.99
CA LYS A 43 5.55 -3.98 10.22
C LYS A 43 4.34 -4.87 9.87
N PRO A 44 4.26 -6.08 10.45
CA PRO A 44 3.11 -6.95 10.28
C PRO A 44 1.80 -6.24 10.64
N GLY A 45 0.74 -6.55 9.89
CA GLY A 45 -0.62 -6.16 10.23
C GLY A 45 -1.14 -6.80 11.52
N PRO A 46 -2.24 -6.30 12.09
CA PRO A 46 -2.87 -6.93 13.25
C PRO A 46 -3.18 -8.41 12.99
N GLY A 47 -2.78 -9.29 13.91
CA GLY A 47 -3.01 -10.74 13.81
C GLY A 47 -2.15 -11.48 12.78
N GLN A 48 -1.23 -10.79 12.10
CA GLN A 48 -0.23 -11.41 11.25
C GLN A 48 0.94 -11.93 12.09
N TYR A 49 1.63 -12.96 11.59
CA TYR A 49 2.83 -13.46 12.25
C TYR A 49 3.97 -12.43 12.15
N VAL A 50 4.85 -12.42 13.15
CA VAL A 50 6.07 -11.60 13.17
C VAL A 50 7.23 -12.50 12.71
N PRO A 51 7.86 -12.25 11.56
CA PRO A 51 9.00 -13.04 11.09
C PRO A 51 10.24 -12.79 11.96
N GLU A 52 11.17 -13.75 11.97
CA GLU A 52 12.47 -13.62 12.64
C GLU A 52 13.48 -12.88 11.76
N LYS A 53 13.46 -13.15 10.44
CA LYS A 53 14.30 -12.50 9.44
C LYS A 53 13.44 -11.83 8.37
N VAL A 54 13.76 -10.58 8.05
CA VAL A 54 13.11 -9.81 6.99
C VAL A 54 14.20 -9.26 6.08
N SER A 55 14.13 -9.57 4.79
CA SER A 55 15.03 -9.02 3.79
C SER A 55 14.24 -8.46 2.62
N VAL A 56 14.88 -7.64 1.80
CA VAL A 56 14.29 -7.11 0.58
C VAL A 56 15.27 -7.29 -0.58
N ALA A 57 14.78 -7.83 -1.70
CA ALA A 57 15.59 -8.01 -2.89
C ALA A 57 14.93 -7.33 -4.09
N GLY A 58 15.74 -6.89 -5.03
CA GLY A 58 15.29 -6.17 -6.22
C GLY A 58 16.44 -5.84 -7.16
N TYR A 59 16.22 -4.90 -8.07
CA TYR A 59 17.26 -4.51 -9.02
C TYR A 59 18.53 -3.95 -8.37
N PHE A 60 18.41 -3.30 -7.22
CA PHE A 60 19.54 -2.72 -6.50
C PHE A 60 20.55 -3.75 -5.97
N ASN A 61 20.13 -5.00 -5.73
CA ASN A 61 21.01 -6.09 -5.27
C ASN A 61 21.01 -7.29 -6.22
N GLY A 62 20.57 -7.12 -7.46
CA GLY A 62 20.54 -8.21 -8.45
C GLY A 62 19.60 -9.36 -8.09
N TRP A 63 18.57 -9.13 -7.26
CA TRP A 63 17.65 -10.15 -6.76
C TRP A 63 18.28 -11.22 -5.86
N GLU A 64 19.40 -10.93 -5.19
CA GLU A 64 20.00 -11.82 -4.19
C GLU A 64 19.15 -11.82 -2.90
N PRO A 65 18.49 -12.93 -2.51
CA PRO A 65 17.63 -12.97 -1.33
C PRO A 65 18.38 -12.98 0.00
N ASP A 66 19.62 -13.48 0.03
CA ASP A 66 20.39 -13.74 1.25
C ASP A 66 21.51 -12.73 1.49
N ASP A 67 21.45 -11.57 0.83
CA ASP A 67 22.39 -10.47 1.03
C ASP A 67 22.10 -9.73 2.35
N GLU A 68 23.04 -9.85 3.30
CA GLU A 68 22.90 -9.27 4.64
C GLU A 68 22.87 -7.73 4.64
N GLU A 69 23.37 -7.05 3.59
CA GLU A 69 23.25 -5.59 3.46
C GLU A 69 21.78 -5.15 3.29
N TYR A 70 20.92 -6.05 2.80
CA TYR A 70 19.51 -5.80 2.51
C TYR A 70 18.57 -6.50 3.50
N THR A 71 19.11 -7.07 4.58
CA THR A 71 18.34 -7.52 5.74
C THR A 71 17.86 -6.31 6.55
N LEU A 72 16.56 -6.26 6.84
CA LEU A 72 15.95 -5.27 7.71
C LEU A 72 16.22 -5.61 9.17
N MET A 73 16.73 -4.64 9.91
CA MET A 73 17.01 -4.78 11.34
C MET A 73 15.73 -4.60 12.16
N PRO A 74 15.51 -5.42 13.21
CA PRO A 74 14.42 -5.20 14.15
C PRO A 74 14.49 -3.83 14.81
N THR A 75 13.33 -3.24 15.03
CA THR A 75 13.11 -1.96 15.69
C THR A 75 12.02 -2.14 16.76
N LYS A 76 11.46 -1.05 17.28
CA LYS A 76 10.39 -1.12 18.30
C LYS A 76 9.10 -1.68 17.71
N ASN A 77 8.30 -2.33 18.57
CA ASN A 77 6.95 -2.77 18.27
C ASN A 77 6.86 -3.70 17.05
N ASP A 78 7.68 -4.75 17.02
CA ASP A 78 7.65 -5.81 16.00
C ASP A 78 7.73 -5.26 14.58
N SER A 79 8.65 -4.33 14.35
CA SER A 79 8.85 -3.74 13.04
C SER A 79 10.31 -3.70 12.66
N PHE A 80 10.59 -3.61 11.36
CA PHE A 80 11.91 -3.80 10.79
C PHE A 80 12.24 -2.66 9.83
N SER A 81 13.51 -2.25 9.73
CA SER A 81 13.93 -1.28 8.72
C SER A 81 15.37 -1.45 8.24
N VAL A 82 15.62 -0.96 7.03
CA VAL A 82 16.95 -0.81 6.42
C VAL A 82 16.95 0.43 5.53
N SER A 83 18.08 1.11 5.37
CA SER A 83 18.22 2.22 4.42
C SER A 83 19.07 1.78 3.24
N ILE A 84 18.48 1.78 2.04
CA ILE A 84 19.10 1.28 0.82
C ILE A 84 19.37 2.45 -0.13
N GLU A 85 20.56 2.50 -0.72
CA GLU A 85 20.89 3.44 -1.78
C GLU A 85 20.18 3.03 -3.08
N LEU A 86 19.27 3.87 -3.60
CA LEU A 86 18.55 3.61 -4.85
C LEU A 86 18.94 4.61 -5.92
N ASN A 87 19.29 4.09 -7.09
CA ASN A 87 19.44 4.89 -8.30
C ASN A 87 18.08 5.32 -8.85
N SER A 88 18.05 6.47 -9.53
CA SER A 88 16.89 6.92 -10.28
C SER A 88 16.45 5.90 -11.34
N GLY A 89 15.15 5.92 -11.65
CA GLY A 89 14.50 4.96 -12.54
C GLY A 89 13.49 4.09 -11.83
N LYS A 90 13.04 3.05 -12.54
CA LYS A 90 12.09 2.06 -12.04
C LYS A 90 12.84 1.01 -11.21
N GLN A 91 12.56 0.96 -9.91
CA GLN A 91 13.10 -0.06 -9.01
C GLN A 91 12.01 -1.11 -8.77
N ILE A 92 12.28 -2.37 -9.10
CA ILE A 92 11.37 -3.48 -8.85
C ILE A 92 11.92 -4.31 -7.70
N TYR A 93 11.07 -4.68 -6.75
CA TYR A 93 11.49 -5.37 -5.53
C TYR A 93 10.41 -6.28 -4.94
N LYS A 94 10.83 -7.13 -4.01
CA LYS A 94 9.96 -8.03 -3.23
C LYS A 94 10.57 -8.25 -1.83
N TYR A 95 9.72 -8.43 -0.82
CA TYR A 95 10.17 -8.84 0.52
C TYR A 95 10.36 -10.35 0.59
N ILE A 96 11.32 -10.77 1.42
CA ILE A 96 11.55 -12.15 1.84
C ILE A 96 11.37 -12.21 3.35
N LEU A 97 10.48 -13.08 3.82
CA LEU A 97 10.21 -13.30 5.25
C LEU A 97 10.62 -14.72 5.61
N ASP A 98 11.56 -14.87 6.54
CA ASP A 98 12.09 -16.18 6.97
C ASP A 98 12.51 -17.08 5.78
N GLY A 99 13.23 -16.48 4.83
CA GLY A 99 13.70 -17.16 3.61
C GLY A 99 12.61 -17.42 2.56
N LYS A 100 11.36 -16.96 2.78
CA LYS A 100 10.25 -17.15 1.84
C LYS A 100 9.89 -15.84 1.15
N TRP A 101 9.90 -15.87 -0.18
CA TRP A 101 9.41 -14.77 -1.00
C TRP A 101 7.94 -14.48 -0.71
N VAL A 102 7.63 -13.21 -0.43
CA VAL A 102 6.24 -12.74 -0.41
C VAL A 102 5.63 -12.99 -1.78
N TYR A 103 4.52 -13.71 -1.85
CA TYR A 103 3.95 -14.12 -3.14
C TYR A 103 3.37 -12.94 -3.94
N ASP A 104 2.52 -12.12 -3.32
CA ASP A 104 1.87 -10.98 -3.95
C ASP A 104 2.09 -9.70 -3.15
N MET A 105 2.96 -8.83 -3.68
CA MET A 105 3.27 -7.54 -3.06
C MET A 105 2.08 -6.59 -2.94
N GLU A 106 1.07 -6.69 -3.80
CA GLU A 106 -0.13 -5.84 -3.74
C GLU A 106 -0.98 -6.19 -2.53
N LYS A 107 -1.21 -7.49 -2.32
CA LYS A 107 -1.91 -7.98 -1.14
C LYS A 107 -1.09 -7.67 0.12
N PHE A 108 0.21 -7.97 0.08
CA PHE A 108 1.12 -7.74 1.19
C PHE A 108 1.15 -6.28 1.66
N SER A 109 1.19 -5.31 0.74
CA SER A 109 1.21 -3.88 1.08
C SER A 109 -0.11 -3.37 1.67
N LYS A 110 -1.23 -4.05 1.40
CA LYS A 110 -2.55 -3.71 1.97
C LYS A 110 -2.72 -4.25 3.38
N GLU A 111 -2.19 -5.44 3.64
CA GLU A 111 -2.31 -6.13 4.93
C GLU A 111 -1.26 -5.68 5.94
N ASN A 112 -0.14 -5.11 5.48
CA ASN A 112 0.99 -4.74 6.33
C ASN A 112 1.37 -3.26 6.17
N ARG A 113 2.07 -2.71 7.16
CA ARG A 113 2.59 -1.34 7.07
C ARG A 113 3.98 -1.39 6.48
N ILE A 114 4.11 -0.98 5.22
CA ILE A 114 5.42 -0.89 4.54
C ILE A 114 5.79 0.56 4.19
N LYS A 115 7.10 0.81 4.07
CA LYS A 115 7.62 2.00 3.40
C LYS A 115 8.77 1.59 2.48
N PRO A 116 9.00 2.34 1.38
CA PRO A 116 8.01 3.22 0.76
C PRO A 116 6.75 2.45 0.32
N GLN A 117 5.65 3.17 0.05
CA GLN A 117 4.49 2.55 -0.58
C GLN A 117 4.82 2.32 -2.07
N PRO A 118 4.52 1.13 -2.63
CA PRO A 118 4.71 0.88 -4.06
C PRO A 118 3.86 1.83 -4.90
N HIS A 119 4.44 2.35 -5.98
CA HIS A 119 3.73 3.15 -6.98
C HIS A 119 2.91 2.25 -7.93
N ALA A 120 3.35 1.01 -8.12
CA ALA A 120 2.66 0.02 -8.94
C ALA A 120 3.04 -1.41 -8.55
N PHE A 121 2.37 -2.37 -9.18
CA PHE A 121 2.63 -3.80 -9.06
C PHE A 121 2.74 -4.43 -10.45
N ILE A 122 3.63 -5.40 -10.61
CA ILE A 122 3.84 -6.11 -11.88
C ILE A 122 3.84 -7.61 -11.64
N ASN A 123 3.24 -8.37 -12.56
CA ASN A 123 3.23 -9.84 -12.51
C ASN A 123 4.67 -10.37 -12.55
N ASP A 124 4.98 -11.37 -11.74
CA ASP A 124 6.33 -11.95 -11.62
C ASP A 124 6.57 -13.17 -12.53
N GLY A 125 5.57 -13.61 -13.30
CA GLY A 125 5.62 -14.79 -14.16
C GLY A 125 5.25 -16.10 -13.47
N PHE A 126 5.06 -16.09 -12.15
CA PHE A 126 4.76 -17.26 -11.32
C PHE A 126 3.37 -17.18 -10.66
N GLY A 127 2.54 -16.24 -11.12
CA GLY A 127 1.21 -15.97 -10.59
C GLY A 127 1.18 -14.97 -9.43
N GLY A 128 2.34 -14.51 -8.97
CA GLY A 128 2.51 -13.48 -7.95
C GLY A 128 2.75 -12.10 -8.56
N LYS A 129 3.09 -11.13 -7.68
CA LYS A 129 3.42 -9.76 -8.09
C LYS A 129 4.62 -9.20 -7.33
N ASN A 130 5.47 -8.49 -8.05
CA ASN A 130 6.51 -7.63 -7.50
C ASN A 130 5.99 -6.20 -7.30
N ALA A 131 6.60 -5.48 -6.36
CA ALA A 131 6.34 -4.05 -6.15
C ALA A 131 7.24 -3.19 -7.03
N VAL A 132 6.75 -2.01 -7.39
CA VAL A 132 7.46 -1.05 -8.23
C VAL A 132 7.57 0.29 -7.51
N LEU A 133 8.77 0.86 -7.49
CA LEU A 133 9.02 2.24 -7.11
C LEU A 133 9.50 3.04 -8.31
N GLU A 134 9.01 4.28 -8.42
CA GLU A 134 9.58 5.28 -9.31
C GLU A 134 10.49 6.21 -8.52
N ILE A 135 11.78 6.18 -8.85
CA ILE A 135 12.79 7.03 -8.23
C ILE A 135 13.18 8.13 -9.22
N LYS A 136 12.98 9.40 -8.86
CA LYS A 136 13.34 10.54 -9.70
C LYS A 136 14.80 10.95 -9.48
N LYS A 137 15.42 11.55 -10.50
CA LYS A 137 16.68 12.28 -10.32
C LYS A 137 16.44 13.54 -9.49
N LYS A 138 17.44 13.94 -8.72
CA LYS A 138 17.42 15.22 -8.01
C LYS A 138 17.47 16.41 -8.98
#